data_AF-A0A7H5ACA0-F1
#
_entry.id   AF-A0A7H5ACA0-F1
#
_cell.length_a   1.000
_cell.length_b   1.000
_cell.length_c   1.000
_cell.angle_alpha   90.00
_cell.angle_beta   90.00
_cell.angle_gamma   90.00
#
_symmetry.space_group_name_H-M   'P 1'
#
loop_
_entity.id
_entity.type
_entity.pdbx_description
1 polymer ?
#
loop_
_entity_poly.entity_id
_entity_poly.type
_entity_poly.pdbx_seq_one_letter_code
_entity_poly.pdbx_strand_id
1 'polypeptide(L)' 'MKNIKSIAAASLLSAVSFSGLAQNISVTDTTLDGAEAQIAAKAKEAKTSYKIISAYTGNRVHMTAVLGE' A
#
# COMPACT_ATOMS: atom_id res chain seq x y z
N MET A 1 14.79 10.48 -49.19
CA MET A 1 14.24 9.86 -47.96
C MET A 1 15.36 9.66 -46.94
N LYS A 2 15.47 10.50 -45.90
CA LYS A 2 16.43 10.27 -44.79
C LYS A 2 15.99 10.98 -43.49
N ASN A 3 14.70 10.94 -43.16
CA ASN A 3 14.10 11.54 -41.97
C ASN A 3 14.20 10.60 -40.74
N ILE A 4 15.35 9.98 -40.47
CA ILE A 4 15.50 8.94 -39.42
C ILE A 4 16.56 9.34 -38.37
N LYS A 5 16.57 10.58 -37.89
CA LYS A 5 17.54 10.97 -36.85
C LYS A 5 16.99 11.72 -35.64
N SER A 6 15.67 11.84 -35.50
CA SER A 6 15.07 12.59 -34.38
C SER A 6 14.08 11.76 -33.56
N ILE A 7 14.36 10.48 -33.35
CA ILE A 7 13.61 9.62 -32.42
C ILE A 7 14.63 8.87 -31.55
N ALA A 8 15.43 9.59 -30.76
CA ALA A 8 16.41 8.96 -29.87
C ALA A 8 16.78 9.83 -28.66
N ALA A 9 15.90 10.75 -28.25
CA ALA A 9 16.10 11.52 -27.04
C ALA A 9 14.77 11.64 -26.30
N ALA A 10 14.80 11.38 -25.00
CA ALA A 10 13.73 11.59 -24.02
C ALA A 10 12.80 10.41 -23.64
N SER A 11 13.21 9.15 -23.82
CA SER A 11 12.62 8.03 -23.06
C SER A 11 13.46 7.68 -21.83
N LEU A 12 13.74 8.68 -21.00
CA LEU A 12 14.21 8.49 -19.61
C LEU A 12 13.34 9.30 -18.64
N LEU A 13 12.07 9.52 -18.99
CA LEU A 13 11.14 10.18 -18.09
C LEU A 13 10.68 9.18 -17.03
N SER A 14 11.55 9.03 -16.04
CA SER A 14 11.20 8.87 -14.64
C SER A 14 10.33 7.65 -14.33
N ALA A 15 10.99 6.49 -14.21
CA ALA A 15 10.59 5.52 -13.20
C ALA A 15 10.82 6.16 -11.83
N VAL A 16 9.89 7.04 -11.40
CA VAL A 16 9.77 7.40 -9.99
C VAL A 16 9.35 6.12 -9.28
N SER A 17 10.36 5.36 -8.83
CA SER A 17 10.15 4.26 -7.92
C SER A 17 9.50 4.83 -6.68
N PHE A 18 8.18 4.68 -6.58
CA PHE A 18 7.43 4.94 -5.37
C PHE A 18 7.76 3.81 -4.36
N SER A 19 9.02 3.71 -3.93
CA SER A 19 9.52 2.62 -3.10
C SER A 19 9.33 2.87 -1.59
N GLY A 20 8.42 3.76 -1.19
CA GLY A 20 8.26 4.13 0.22
C GLY A 20 6.89 4.65 0.65
N LEU A 21 5.82 4.39 -0.10
CA LEU A 21 4.47 4.61 0.45
C LEU A 21 4.23 3.47 1.42
N ALA A 22 4.33 3.76 2.72
CA ALA A 22 3.72 2.92 3.74
C ALA A 22 2.25 2.73 3.33
N GLN A 23 1.88 1.51 2.93
CA GLN A 23 0.54 1.24 2.41
C GLN A 23 -0.40 1.28 3.61
N ASN A 24 -1.18 2.35 3.73
CA ASN A 24 -2.21 2.45 4.73
C ASN A 24 -3.38 1.56 4.28
N ILE A 25 -3.57 0.46 4.99
CA ILE A 25 -4.74 -0.39 4.81
C ILE A 25 -5.77 -0.02 5.86
N SER A 26 -7.01 0.19 5.42
CA SER A 26 -8.15 0.25 6.31
C SER A 26 -8.98 -1.00 6.13
N VAL A 27 -9.29 -1.67 7.24
CA VAL A 27 -10.16 -2.84 7.28
C VAL A 27 -11.38 -2.50 8.12
N THR A 28 -12.51 -3.08 7.74
CA THR A 28 -13.75 -2.96 8.50
C THR A 28 -14.23 -4.36 8.84
N ASP A 29 -14.51 -4.58 10.12
CA ASP A 29 -14.95 -5.87 10.62
C ASP A 29 -16.03 -5.69 11.71
N THR A 30 -16.68 -6.76 12.12
CA THR A 30 -17.61 -6.76 13.25
C THR A 30 -16.90 -6.99 14.58
N THR A 31 -15.66 -7.49 14.55
CA THR A 31 -14.85 -7.79 15.73
C THR A 31 -13.45 -7.20 15.62
N LEU A 32 -12.83 -6.88 16.75
CA LEU A 32 -11.44 -6.41 16.80
C LEU A 32 -10.48 -7.47 16.26
N ASP A 33 -10.70 -8.71 16.67
CA ASP A 33 -9.89 -9.86 16.27
C ASP A 33 -9.98 -10.13 14.76
N GLY A 34 -11.18 -10.07 14.18
CA GLY A 34 -11.37 -10.20 12.73
C GLY A 34 -10.69 -9.08 11.94
N ALA A 35 -10.76 -7.83 12.43
CA ALA A 35 -10.03 -6.72 11.83
C ALA A 35 -8.51 -6.94 11.90
N GLU A 36 -7.99 -7.43 13.03
CA GLU A 36 -6.56 -7.68 13.20
C GLU A 36 -6.07 -8.82 12.30
N ALA A 37 -6.83 -9.90 12.22
CA ALA A 37 -6.56 -11.02 11.33
C ALA A 37 -6.50 -10.58 9.85
N GLN A 38 -7.40 -9.69 9.42
CA GLN A 38 -7.37 -9.14 8.06
C GLN A 38 -6.13 -8.28 7.80
N ILE A 39 -5.72 -7.46 8.77
CA ILE A 39 -4.50 -6.65 8.66
C ILE A 39 -3.26 -7.56 8.60
N ALA A 40 -3.17 -8.54 9.49
CA ALA A 40 -2.07 -9.48 9.56
C ALA A 40 -1.97 -10.34 8.28
N ALA A 41 -3.11 -10.76 7.71
CA ALA A 41 -3.15 -11.47 6.44
C ALA A 41 -2.57 -10.62 5.30
N LYS A 42 -3.02 -9.37 5.16
CA LYS A 42 -2.52 -8.43 4.14
C LYS A 42 -1.04 -8.12 4.32
N ALA A 43 -0.59 -7.96 5.56
CA ALA A 43 0.82 -7.75 5.88
C ALA A 43 1.69 -8.95 5.48
N LYS A 44 1.20 -10.16 5.75
CA LYS A 44 1.86 -11.41 5.37
C LYS A 44 1.92 -11.60 3.86
N GLU A 45 0.84 -11.27 3.14
CA GLU A 45 0.81 -11.27 1.67
C GLU A 45 1.80 -10.27 1.09
N ALA A 46 1.86 -9.07 1.67
CA ALA A 46 2.81 -8.02 1.30
C ALA A 46 4.25 -8.31 1.80
N LYS A 47 4.48 -9.42 2.51
CA LYS A 47 5.76 -9.79 3.15
C LYS A 47 6.40 -8.63 3.90
N THR A 48 5.60 -7.90 4.65
CA THR A 48 6.03 -6.68 5.31
C THR A 48 5.47 -6.57 6.72
N SER A 49 6.14 -5.77 7.55
CA SER A 49 5.66 -5.47 8.90
C SER A 49 4.41 -4.62 8.84
N TYR A 50 3.52 -4.81 9.81
CA TYR A 50 2.35 -3.97 9.97
C TYR A 50 2.38 -3.28 11.32
N LYS A 51 1.81 -2.08 11.34
CA LYS A 51 1.58 -1.33 12.57
C LYS A 51 0.20 -0.71 12.53
N ILE A 52 -0.60 -1.03 13.54
CA ILE A 52 -1.91 -0.42 13.70
C ILE A 52 -1.70 1.02 14.18
N ILE A 53 -2.22 1.98 13.41
CA ILE A 53 -2.12 3.42 13.72
C ILE A 53 -3.44 3.99 14.24
N SER A 54 -4.54 3.30 13.98
CA SER A 54 -5.86 3.70 14.47
C SER A 54 -6.77 2.48 14.55
N ALA A 55 -7.50 2.38 15.65
CA ALA A 55 -8.56 1.40 15.83
C ALA A 55 -9.79 2.14 16.36
N TYR A 56 -10.86 2.12 15.58
CA TYR A 56 -12.14 2.71 15.95
C TYR A 56 -13.17 1.60 16.11
N THR A 57 -13.70 1.47 17.31
CA THR A 57 -14.68 0.44 17.67
C THR A 57 -15.99 1.11 18.04
N GLY A 58 -16.86 1.30 17.04
CA GLY A 58 -18.23 1.78 17.21
C GLY A 58 -19.23 0.64 17.02
N ASN A 59 -20.23 0.84 16.16
CA ASN A 59 -21.14 -0.23 15.73
C ASN A 59 -20.43 -1.28 14.84
N ARG A 60 -19.27 -0.93 14.29
CA ARG A 60 -18.34 -1.78 13.53
C ARG A 60 -16.92 -1.38 13.89
N VAL A 61 -15.99 -2.32 13.75
CA VAL A 61 -14.56 -2.08 13.94
C VAL A 61 -13.97 -1.57 12.64
N HIS A 62 -13.47 -0.36 12.65
CA HIS A 62 -12.66 0.20 11.59
C HIS A 62 -11.23 0.28 12.11
N MET A 63 -10.33 -0.49 11.51
CA MET A 63 -8.93 -0.50 11.90
C MET A 63 -8.06 -0.09 10.73
N THR A 64 -7.13 0.82 10.99
CA THR A 64 -6.18 1.31 10.00
C THR A 64 -4.78 0.92 10.44
N ALA A 65 -4.08 0.23 9.57
CA ALA A 65 -2.70 -0.17 9.77
C ALA A 65 -1.84 0.30 8.60
N VAL A 66 -0.59 0.61 8.89
CA VAL A 66 0.43 0.85 7.88
C VAL A 66 1.19 -0.45 7.64
N LEU A 67 1.36 -0.80 6.38
CA LEU A 67 2.19 -1.92 5.92
C LEU A 67 3.49 -1.33 5.33
N GLY A 68 4.65 -1.85 5.73
CA GLY A 68 5.94 -1.35 5.23
C GLY A 68 6.67 -0.37 6.15
N GLU A 69 6.45 -0.46 7.47
CA GLU A 69 7.29 0.24 8.46
C GLU A 69 8.53 -0.59 8.85
#